data_AF-A0A7L2D5F7-F1
#
_entry.id   AF-A0A7L2D5F7-F1
#
_cell.length_a   1.000
_cell.length_b   1.000
_cell.length_c   1.000
_cell.angle_alpha   90.00
_cell.angle_beta   90.00
_cell.angle_gamma   90.00
#
_symmetry.space_group_name_H-M   'P 1'
#
loop_
_entity.id
_entity.type
_entity.pdbx_description
1 polymer ?
#
loop_
_entity_poly.entity_id
_entity_poly.type
_entity_poly.pdbx_seq_one_letter_code
_entity_poly.pdbx_strand_id
1 'polypeptide(L)'
;TDTVYGVACLAQDSAAVRSIYSLKGRNGTKPLAICLGDVERLYRYCHVNVPDELLRDLLPGPVTLVLQRSEELNKDLNPFTSLVGVRIPDHPFMRDLARACPGPLALTSANISSQGSTLTVLEFQDLWPQLSLVIDGGPIGDIQSPECRLGSTVVDLSVSGKFSIIRPGCALTPTVEILKKKYGLVPESS
;
A
#
# COMPACT_ATOMS: atom_id res chain seq x y z
N THR A 1 -5.64 -3.45 8.41
CA THR A 1 -4.19 -3.16 8.49
C THR A 1 -3.98 -2.21 9.66
N ASP A 2 -2.84 -1.54 9.75
CA ASP A 2 -2.57 -0.42 10.66
C ASP A 2 -3.29 0.89 10.27
N THR A 3 -4.01 0.92 9.15
CA THR A 3 -4.76 2.11 8.67
C THR A 3 -6.22 1.82 8.40
N VAL A 4 -6.51 0.86 7.52
CA VAL A 4 -7.88 0.53 7.07
C VAL A 4 -7.98 -0.96 6.72
N TYR A 5 -9.18 -1.49 6.50
CA TYR A 5 -9.33 -2.83 5.95
C TYR A 5 -8.90 -2.87 4.47
N GLY A 6 -8.36 -4.01 4.06
CA GLY A 6 -7.81 -4.21 2.73
C GLY A 6 -8.28 -5.50 2.09
N VAL A 7 -8.35 -5.51 0.76
CA VAL A 7 -8.47 -6.72 -0.05
C VAL A 7 -7.10 -7.01 -0.64
N ALA A 8 -6.68 -8.27 -0.53
CA ALA A 8 -5.37 -8.70 -0.96
C ALA A 8 -5.40 -10.04 -1.71
N CYS A 9 -4.41 -10.22 -2.57
CA CYS A 9 -4.12 -11.49 -3.24
C CYS A 9 -2.62 -11.63 -3.46
N LEU A 10 -2.15 -12.80 -3.89
CA LEU A 10 -0.76 -12.94 -4.30
C LEU A 10 -0.50 -12.08 -5.55
N ALA A 11 0.45 -11.15 -5.47
CA ALA A 11 0.76 -10.24 -6.58
C ALA A 11 1.38 -10.96 -7.79
N GLN A 12 2.03 -12.10 -7.54
CA GLN A 12 2.62 -12.94 -8.56
C GLN A 12 1.61 -13.85 -9.27
N ASP A 13 0.37 -13.91 -8.80
CA ASP A 13 -0.70 -14.65 -9.46
C ASP A 13 -1.54 -13.70 -10.32
N SER A 14 -1.34 -13.79 -11.64
CA SER A 14 -2.08 -12.99 -12.61
C SER A 14 -3.59 -13.19 -12.58
N ALA A 15 -4.07 -14.40 -12.29
CA ALA A 15 -5.51 -14.64 -12.19
C ALA A 15 -6.08 -13.95 -10.96
N ALA A 16 -5.38 -14.02 -9.83
CA ALA A 16 -5.79 -13.36 -8.60
C ALA A 16 -5.75 -11.82 -8.72
N VAL A 17 -4.72 -11.27 -9.37
CA VAL A 17 -4.61 -9.83 -9.67
C VAL A 17 -5.78 -9.37 -10.55
N ARG A 18 -6.12 -10.12 -11.60
CA ARG A 18 -7.31 -9.84 -12.44
C ARG A 18 -8.59 -9.85 -11.61
N SER A 19 -8.76 -10.80 -10.71
CA SER A 19 -9.93 -10.85 -9.82
C SER A 19 -10.05 -9.60 -8.94
N ILE A 20 -8.94 -9.08 -8.37
CA ILE A 20 -8.98 -7.81 -7.63
C ILE A 20 -9.39 -6.64 -8.53
N TYR A 21 -8.86 -6.56 -9.76
CA TYR A 21 -9.25 -5.50 -10.69
C TYR A 21 -10.74 -5.57 -11.04
N SER A 22 -11.26 -6.76 -11.34
CA SER A 22 -12.69 -7.00 -11.59
C SER A 22 -13.55 -6.61 -10.39
N LEU A 23 -13.20 -7.07 -9.18
CA LEU A 23 -13.89 -6.74 -7.92
C LEU A 23 -13.99 -5.22 -7.71
N LYS A 24 -12.94 -4.49 -8.06
CA LYS A 24 -12.86 -3.03 -7.88
C LYS A 24 -13.44 -2.25 -9.05
N GLY A 25 -13.93 -2.89 -10.11
CA GLY A 25 -14.36 -2.24 -11.34
C GLY A 25 -13.22 -1.43 -11.99
N ARG A 26 -11.98 -1.90 -11.86
CA ARG A 26 -10.77 -1.27 -12.41
C ARG A 26 -10.31 -2.04 -13.63
N ASN A 27 -9.78 -1.33 -14.61
CA ASN A 27 -9.17 -1.89 -15.81
C ASN A 27 -7.62 -1.76 -15.77
N GLY A 28 -7.01 -1.87 -14.59
CA GLY A 28 -5.55 -1.69 -14.41
C GLY A 28 -5.05 -0.24 -14.43
N THR A 29 -5.89 0.73 -14.79
CA THR A 29 -5.51 2.17 -14.83
C THR A 29 -5.23 2.77 -13.45
N LYS A 30 -5.83 2.23 -12.39
CA LYS A 30 -5.54 2.61 -11.00
C LYS A 30 -4.62 1.56 -10.37
N PRO A 31 -3.32 1.87 -10.18
CA PRO A 31 -2.37 0.91 -9.65
C PRO A 31 -2.76 0.35 -8.27
N LEU A 32 -2.37 -0.89 -8.03
CA LEU A 32 -2.38 -1.54 -6.73
C LEU A 32 -1.02 -1.33 -6.07
N ALA A 33 -1.01 -1.21 -4.74
CA ALA A 33 0.22 -1.32 -3.98
C ALA A 33 0.56 -2.80 -3.76
N ILE A 34 1.84 -3.11 -3.50
CA ILE A 34 2.25 -4.37 -2.92
C ILE A 34 2.45 -4.22 -1.40
N CYS A 35 2.18 -5.29 -0.67
CA CYS A 35 2.40 -5.43 0.74
C CYS A 35 3.50 -6.45 1.00
N LEU A 36 4.48 -6.07 1.80
CA LEU A 36 5.61 -6.90 2.23
C LEU A 36 5.64 -6.99 3.77
N GLY A 37 6.32 -8.00 4.29
CA GLY A 37 6.48 -8.18 5.75
C GLY A 37 7.67 -7.43 6.35
N ASP A 38 8.70 -7.19 5.53
CA ASP A 38 10.01 -6.69 5.95
C ASP A 38 10.61 -5.78 4.86
N VAL A 39 11.38 -4.77 5.30
CA VAL A 39 11.97 -3.74 4.43
C VAL A 39 12.96 -4.35 3.46
N GLU A 40 13.71 -5.36 3.88
CA GLU A 40 14.74 -6.04 3.11
C GLU A 40 14.16 -6.69 1.84
N ARG A 41 12.89 -7.14 1.87
CA ARG A 41 12.23 -7.72 0.69
C ARG A 41 11.94 -6.69 -0.41
N LEU A 42 11.97 -5.39 -0.09
CA LEU A 42 11.69 -4.32 -1.03
C LEU A 42 12.72 -4.31 -2.18
N TYR A 43 14.00 -4.53 -1.88
CA TYR A 43 15.10 -4.54 -2.86
C TYR A 43 14.96 -5.61 -3.95
N ARG A 44 14.21 -6.68 -3.67
CA ARG A 44 13.90 -7.71 -4.66
C ARG A 44 12.90 -7.24 -5.72
N TYR A 45 11.96 -6.39 -5.31
CA TYR A 45 10.81 -6.02 -6.14
C TYR A 45 10.89 -4.60 -6.69
N CYS A 46 11.77 -3.76 -6.15
CA CYS A 46 11.88 -2.35 -6.50
C CYS A 46 13.35 -1.93 -6.63
N HIS A 47 13.59 -0.94 -7.50
CA HIS A 47 14.84 -0.19 -7.51
C HIS A 47 14.77 0.89 -6.43
N VAL A 48 15.68 0.80 -5.46
CA VAL A 48 15.73 1.69 -4.30
C VAL A 48 16.84 2.71 -4.47
N ASN A 49 16.46 3.98 -4.61
CA ASN A 49 17.38 5.10 -4.79
C ASN A 49 17.37 6.06 -3.58
N VAL A 50 17.03 5.56 -2.40
CA VAL A 50 16.99 6.30 -1.14
C VAL A 50 17.80 5.57 -0.05
N PRO A 51 18.29 6.26 0.99
CA PRO A 51 19.00 5.62 2.10
C PRO A 51 18.14 4.57 2.81
N ASP A 52 18.76 3.49 3.30
CA ASP A 52 18.05 2.43 4.05
C ASP A 52 17.41 2.98 5.34
N GLU A 53 18.07 3.96 5.99
CA GLU A 53 17.48 4.59 7.17
C GLU A 53 16.16 5.31 6.84
N LEU A 54 16.04 5.89 5.64
CA LEU A 54 14.80 6.55 5.21
C LEU A 54 13.68 5.54 5.09
N LEU A 55 13.96 4.36 4.52
CA LEU A 55 12.98 3.29 4.43
C LEU A 55 12.53 2.86 5.83
N ARG A 56 13.48 2.68 6.78
CA ARG A 56 13.19 2.25 8.15
C ARG A 56 12.48 3.31 9.01
N ASP A 57 12.66 4.59 8.69
CA ASP A 57 11.93 5.68 9.32
C ASP A 57 10.45 5.74 8.87
N LEU A 58 10.15 5.28 7.65
CA LEU A 58 8.79 5.32 7.08
C LEU A 58 8.07 3.96 7.12
N LEU A 59 8.81 2.86 7.24
CA LEU A 59 8.33 1.48 7.19
C LEU A 59 8.98 0.63 8.30
N PRO A 60 8.22 -0.27 8.97
CA PRO A 60 6.78 -0.45 8.90
C PRO A 60 6.01 0.79 9.37
N GLY A 61 4.84 1.07 8.78
CA GLY A 61 4.02 2.18 9.23
C GLY A 61 3.00 2.72 8.23
N PRO A 62 2.32 3.83 8.59
CA PRO A 62 1.25 4.48 7.83
C PRO A 62 1.66 5.18 6.52
N VAL A 63 2.78 4.80 5.90
CA VAL A 63 3.23 5.32 4.59
C VAL A 63 3.22 4.24 3.48
N THR A 64 2.96 4.64 2.24
CA THR A 64 3.14 3.83 1.03
C THR A 64 4.17 4.53 0.15
N LEU A 65 5.28 3.84 -0.15
CA LEU A 65 6.37 4.39 -0.96
C LEU A 65 6.17 4.00 -2.43
N VAL A 66 6.07 4.96 -3.33
CA VAL A 66 6.04 4.70 -4.77
C VAL A 66 7.47 4.74 -5.30
N LEU A 67 7.88 3.63 -5.93
CA LEU A 67 9.23 3.37 -6.38
C LEU A 67 9.19 2.76 -7.79
N GLN A 68 10.34 2.78 -8.47
CA GLN A 68 10.50 2.03 -9.72
C GLN A 68 10.43 0.53 -9.44
N ARG A 69 9.57 -0.18 -10.15
CA ARG A 69 9.46 -1.65 -10.06
C ARG A 69 10.69 -2.31 -10.70
N SER A 70 11.06 -3.47 -10.19
CA SER A 70 11.98 -4.39 -10.86
C SER A 70 11.23 -5.30 -11.85
N GLU A 71 11.98 -6.06 -12.65
CA GLU A 71 11.45 -7.07 -13.56
C GLU A 71 10.90 -8.32 -12.85
N GLU A 72 11.25 -8.55 -11.58
CA GLU A 72 10.75 -9.69 -10.80
C GLU A 72 9.25 -9.59 -10.46
N LEU A 73 8.66 -8.39 -10.49
CA LEU A 73 7.23 -8.22 -10.28
C LEU A 73 6.44 -8.63 -11.51
N ASN A 74 5.36 -9.38 -11.29
CA ASN A 74 4.38 -9.76 -12.31
C ASN A 74 4.03 -8.59 -13.25
N LYS A 75 4.12 -8.82 -14.55
CA LYS A 75 3.79 -7.82 -15.59
C LYS A 75 2.29 -7.49 -15.63
N ASP A 76 1.44 -8.41 -15.20
CA ASP A 76 -0.01 -8.18 -15.09
C ASP A 76 -0.38 -7.31 -13.89
N LEU A 77 0.52 -7.16 -12.90
CA LEU A 77 0.36 -6.19 -11.84
C LEU A 77 0.77 -4.81 -12.36
N ASN A 78 -0.18 -3.88 -12.39
CA ASN A 78 0.00 -2.50 -12.85
C ASN A 78 0.62 -2.41 -14.26
N PRO A 79 -0.05 -2.95 -15.29
CA PRO A 79 0.55 -3.15 -16.62
C PRO A 79 0.87 -1.85 -17.37
N PHE A 80 0.35 -0.70 -16.90
CA PHE A 80 0.48 0.60 -17.57
C PHE A 80 1.47 1.55 -16.87
N THR A 81 2.27 1.07 -15.93
CA THR A 81 3.25 1.90 -15.23
C THR A 81 4.50 1.11 -14.82
N SER A 82 5.65 1.80 -14.84
CA SER A 82 6.90 1.28 -14.27
C SER A 82 6.99 1.54 -12.75
N LEU A 83 5.99 2.18 -12.15
CA LEU A 83 5.96 2.48 -10.74
C LEU A 83 5.12 1.47 -9.97
N VAL A 84 5.49 1.22 -8.72
CA VAL A 84 4.73 0.40 -7.78
C VAL A 84 4.74 1.05 -6.40
N GLY A 85 3.56 1.11 -5.77
CA GLY A 85 3.45 1.46 -4.36
C GLY A 85 3.85 0.28 -3.49
N VAL A 86 4.69 0.49 -2.50
CA VAL A 86 5.13 -0.52 -1.54
C VAL A 86 4.66 -0.13 -0.15
N ARG A 87 4.04 -1.09 0.54
CA ARG A 87 3.49 -0.93 1.87
C ARG A 87 4.03 -2.02 2.78
N ILE A 88 4.46 -1.63 3.97
CA ILE A 88 4.74 -2.55 5.08
C ILE A 88 3.92 -2.05 6.26
N PRO A 89 2.71 -2.59 6.48
CA PRO A 89 1.85 -2.16 7.58
C PRO A 89 2.55 -2.38 8.93
N ASP A 90 2.45 -1.43 9.86
CA ASP A 90 2.83 -1.68 11.25
C ASP A 90 1.71 -2.44 11.98
N HIS A 91 1.44 -3.66 11.51
CA HIS A 91 0.41 -4.53 12.05
C HIS A 91 0.93 -5.97 12.05
N PRO A 92 1.10 -6.62 13.23
CA PRO A 92 1.74 -7.93 13.35
C PRO A 92 1.16 -8.98 12.41
N PHE A 93 -0.17 -9.15 12.42
CA PHE A 93 -0.86 -10.09 11.53
C PHE A 93 -0.53 -9.87 10.04
N MET A 94 -0.51 -8.62 9.56
CA MET A 94 -0.25 -8.35 8.14
C MET A 94 1.21 -8.66 7.77
N ARG A 95 2.15 -8.36 8.68
CA ARG A 95 3.56 -8.66 8.46
C ARG A 95 3.79 -10.17 8.44
N ASP A 96 3.18 -10.90 9.35
CA ASP A 96 3.31 -12.37 9.40
C ASP A 96 2.64 -13.04 8.21
N LEU A 97 1.46 -12.58 7.81
CA LEU A 97 0.80 -13.05 6.59
C LEU A 97 1.69 -12.82 5.36
N ALA A 98 2.23 -11.62 5.19
CA ALA A 98 3.11 -11.30 4.06
C ALA A 98 4.43 -12.08 4.07
N ARG A 99 4.96 -12.45 5.25
CA ARG A 99 6.14 -13.32 5.38
C ARG A 99 5.84 -14.75 4.97
N ALA A 100 4.67 -15.26 5.36
CA ALA A 100 4.22 -16.62 5.08
C ALA A 100 3.88 -16.86 3.61
N CYS A 101 3.52 -15.81 2.87
CA CYS A 101 3.26 -15.92 1.43
C CYS A 101 4.55 -16.08 0.60
N PRO A 102 4.50 -16.82 -0.53
CA PRO A 102 5.66 -17.05 -1.40
C PRO A 102 6.13 -15.81 -2.17
N GLY A 103 5.38 -14.71 -2.09
CA GLY A 103 5.68 -13.45 -2.77
C GLY A 103 4.86 -12.29 -2.19
N PRO A 104 4.99 -11.08 -2.76
CA PRO A 104 4.27 -9.91 -2.31
C PRO A 104 2.77 -10.11 -2.42
N LEU A 105 2.02 -9.49 -1.52
CA LEU A 105 0.58 -9.40 -1.64
C LEU A 105 0.22 -8.13 -2.41
N ALA A 106 -0.57 -8.21 -3.48
CA ALA A 106 -1.21 -7.03 -4.03
C ALA A 106 -2.28 -6.58 -3.03
N LEU A 107 -2.33 -5.29 -2.69
CA LEU A 107 -3.16 -4.74 -1.63
C LEU A 107 -3.88 -3.47 -2.08
N THR A 108 -5.17 -3.40 -1.80
CA THR A 108 -5.99 -2.18 -1.94
C THR A 108 -7.01 -2.10 -0.81
N SER A 109 -7.64 -0.94 -0.62
CA SER A 109 -8.67 -0.77 0.41
C SER A 109 -9.89 -1.65 0.14
N ALA A 110 -10.48 -2.19 1.21
CA ALA A 110 -11.67 -3.03 1.17
C ALA A 110 -12.94 -2.18 1.11
N ASN A 111 -13.19 -1.58 -0.05
CA ASN A 111 -14.39 -0.79 -0.33
C ASN A 111 -14.84 -1.02 -1.77
N ILE A 112 -16.12 -0.84 -2.07
CA ILE A 112 -16.53 -0.66 -3.47
C ILE A 112 -15.88 0.65 -3.95
N SER A 113 -15.39 0.68 -5.20
CA SER A 113 -14.77 1.89 -5.76
C SER A 113 -15.68 3.10 -5.54
N SER A 114 -15.13 4.23 -5.11
CA SER A 114 -15.82 5.49 -4.72
C SER A 114 -16.52 5.55 -3.36
N GLN A 115 -16.56 4.47 -2.57
CA GLN A 115 -17.01 4.54 -1.17
C GLN A 115 -15.87 4.87 -0.20
N GLY A 116 -16.20 5.31 1.01
CA GLY A 116 -15.22 5.60 2.07
C GLY A 116 -14.37 4.39 2.45
N SER A 117 -13.23 4.65 3.11
CA SER A 117 -12.40 3.59 3.69
C SER A 117 -13.16 2.85 4.79
N THR A 118 -12.89 1.55 4.91
CA THR A 118 -13.57 0.67 5.86
C THR A 118 -12.71 0.38 7.10
N LEU A 119 -13.34 0.44 8.26
CA LEU A 119 -12.72 0.27 9.58
C LEU A 119 -13.20 -0.98 10.32
N THR A 120 -14.26 -1.63 9.83
CA THR A 120 -14.76 -2.90 10.35
C THR A 120 -15.10 -3.85 9.20
N VAL A 121 -15.18 -5.15 9.47
CA VAL A 121 -15.53 -6.14 8.44
C VAL A 121 -16.94 -5.96 7.87
N LEU A 122 -17.87 -5.47 8.69
CA LEU A 122 -19.26 -5.26 8.30
C LEU A 122 -19.41 -4.14 7.26
N GLU A 123 -18.52 -3.14 7.28
CA GLU A 123 -18.56 -2.02 6.32
C GLU A 123 -18.27 -2.44 4.87
N PHE A 124 -17.75 -3.65 4.63
CA PHE A 124 -17.55 -4.21 3.29
C PHE A 124 -18.22 -5.57 3.08
N GLN A 125 -19.28 -5.87 3.83
CA GLN A 125 -20.00 -7.14 3.72
C GLN A 125 -20.50 -7.46 2.31
N ASP A 126 -20.82 -6.44 1.52
CA ASP A 126 -21.26 -6.58 0.12
C ASP A 126 -20.18 -7.18 -0.79
N LEU A 127 -18.90 -7.11 -0.40
CA LEU A 127 -17.80 -7.74 -1.12
C LEU A 127 -17.64 -9.23 -0.79
N TRP A 128 -18.15 -9.70 0.36
CA TRP A 128 -17.89 -11.04 0.86
C TRP A 128 -18.23 -12.18 -0.11
N PRO A 129 -19.32 -12.14 -0.90
CA PRO A 129 -19.61 -13.20 -1.87
C PRO A 129 -18.53 -13.39 -2.95
N GLN A 130 -17.65 -12.40 -3.14
CA GLN A 130 -16.56 -12.41 -4.10
C GLN A 130 -15.19 -12.68 -3.45
N LEU A 131 -15.14 -12.82 -2.12
CA LEU A 131 -13.92 -13.05 -1.37
C LEU A 131 -13.83 -14.51 -0.93
N SER A 132 -12.64 -15.11 -1.05
CA SER A 132 -12.40 -16.47 -0.58
C SER A 132 -12.32 -16.58 0.95
N LEU A 133 -11.95 -15.49 1.62
CA LEU A 133 -11.76 -15.41 3.07
C LEU A 133 -11.95 -13.97 3.55
N VAL A 134 -12.60 -13.81 4.70
CA VAL A 134 -12.66 -12.56 5.45
C VAL A 134 -12.02 -12.80 6.81
N ILE A 135 -11.12 -11.90 7.21
CA ILE A 135 -10.42 -11.99 8.49
C ILE A 135 -10.86 -10.81 9.33
N ASP A 136 -11.57 -11.09 10.41
CA ASP A 136 -11.99 -10.08 11.38
C ASP A 136 -10.90 -9.88 12.43
N GLY A 137 -10.21 -8.75 12.33
CA GLY A 137 -9.22 -8.30 13.31
C GLY A 137 -9.80 -7.29 14.32
N GLY A 138 -11.11 -7.09 14.33
CA GLY A 138 -11.79 -6.05 15.10
C GLY A 138 -11.76 -4.67 14.42
N PRO A 139 -12.30 -3.64 15.09
CA PRO A 139 -12.29 -2.26 14.59
C PRO A 139 -10.88 -1.68 14.48
N ILE A 140 -10.61 -0.94 13.41
CA ILE A 140 -9.38 -0.18 13.24
C ILE A 140 -9.64 1.27 13.66
N GLY A 141 -9.05 1.68 14.79
CA GLY A 141 -9.22 3.03 15.33
C GLY A 141 -10.63 3.32 15.84
N ASP A 142 -10.95 4.60 16.00
CA ASP A 142 -12.30 5.06 16.33
C ASP A 142 -13.17 5.12 15.06
N ILE A 143 -14.20 4.27 15.01
CA ILE A 143 -15.10 4.16 13.86
C ILE A 143 -15.92 5.43 13.57
N GLN A 144 -16.04 6.32 14.57
CA GLN A 144 -16.74 7.60 14.47
C GLN A 144 -15.81 8.75 14.04
N SER A 145 -14.49 8.57 14.16
CA SER A 145 -13.49 9.56 13.75
C SER A 145 -13.29 9.53 12.23
N PRO A 146 -13.53 10.65 11.52
CA PRO A 146 -13.20 10.76 10.11
C PRO A 146 -11.70 10.64 9.85
N GLU A 147 -10.86 11.05 10.81
CA GLU A 147 -9.40 10.95 10.70
C GLU A 147 -8.93 9.50 10.61
N CYS A 148 -9.57 8.57 11.33
CA CYS A 148 -9.27 7.14 11.24
C CYS A 148 -9.58 6.53 9.86
N ARG A 149 -10.46 7.16 9.06
CA ARG A 149 -10.76 6.71 7.69
C ARG A 149 -9.73 7.18 6.66
N LEU A 150 -8.76 8.00 7.06
CA LEU A 150 -7.62 8.33 6.22
C LEU A 150 -6.75 7.09 6.03
N GLY A 151 -6.60 6.68 4.77
CA GLY A 151 -5.63 5.65 4.43
C GLY A 151 -4.18 6.13 4.63
N SER A 152 -3.26 5.26 4.26
CA SER A 152 -1.83 5.61 4.21
C SER A 152 -1.53 6.86 3.40
N THR A 153 -0.54 7.62 3.85
CA THR A 153 0.10 8.65 3.02
C THR A 153 0.85 7.98 1.89
N VAL A 154 0.61 8.40 0.66
CA VAL A 154 1.31 7.86 -0.52
C VAL A 154 2.31 8.89 -1.00
N VAL A 155 3.58 8.54 -0.97
CA VAL A 155 4.70 9.39 -1.38
C VAL A 155 5.43 8.76 -2.56
N ASP A 156 5.67 9.54 -3.60
CA ASP A 156 6.58 9.20 -4.69
C ASP A 156 8.01 9.50 -4.29
N LEU A 157 8.87 8.48 -4.38
CA LEU A 157 10.32 8.55 -4.18
C LEU A 157 11.08 7.98 -5.39
N SER A 158 10.42 7.90 -6.54
CA SER A 158 10.98 7.30 -7.76
C SER A 158 12.08 8.17 -8.39
N VAL A 159 12.11 9.46 -8.08
CA VAL A 159 13.13 10.42 -8.54
C VAL A 159 14.11 10.71 -7.42
N SER A 160 15.40 10.41 -7.66
CA SER A 160 16.46 10.62 -6.67
C SER A 160 16.53 12.07 -6.20
N GLY A 161 16.62 12.27 -4.87
CA GLY A 161 16.71 13.59 -4.25
C GLY A 161 15.39 14.38 -4.21
N LYS A 162 14.29 13.82 -4.73
CA LYS A 162 12.97 14.47 -4.74
C LYS A 162 11.89 13.61 -4.11
N PHE A 163 10.76 14.24 -3.79
CA PHE A 163 9.54 13.52 -3.43
C PHE A 163 8.28 14.25 -3.89
N SER A 164 7.18 13.51 -4.12
CA SER A 164 5.85 14.10 -4.33
C SER A 164 4.81 13.40 -3.46
N ILE A 165 3.82 14.14 -2.95
CA ILE A 165 2.69 13.53 -2.22
C ILE A 165 1.59 13.20 -3.24
N ILE A 166 1.47 11.93 -3.59
CA ILE A 166 0.42 11.45 -4.51
C ILE A 166 -0.94 11.46 -3.81
N ARG A 167 -0.96 11.08 -2.53
CA ARG A 167 -2.18 11.08 -1.72
C ARG A 167 -1.88 11.45 -0.27
N PRO A 168 -2.51 12.50 0.27
CA PRO A 168 -2.44 12.78 1.69
C PRO A 168 -3.16 11.67 2.47
N GLY A 169 -2.55 11.24 3.57
CA GLY A 169 -3.10 10.23 4.46
C GLY A 169 -2.86 10.58 5.93
N CYS A 170 -3.10 9.63 6.83
CA CYS A 170 -3.01 9.86 8.28
C CYS A 170 -1.59 10.25 8.76
N ALA A 171 -0.56 9.99 7.96
CA ALA A 171 0.84 10.29 8.29
C ALA A 171 1.44 11.44 7.48
N LEU A 172 0.62 12.30 6.85
CA LEU A 172 1.11 13.32 5.92
C LEU A 172 2.19 14.22 6.55
N THR A 173 1.85 14.89 7.65
CA THR A 173 2.74 15.82 8.33
C THR A 173 4.06 15.18 8.75
N PRO A 174 4.08 14.08 9.55
CA PRO A 174 5.35 13.48 9.95
C PRO A 174 6.17 12.95 8.75
N THR A 175 5.51 12.42 7.71
CA THR A 175 6.20 11.98 6.48
C THR A 175 6.93 13.15 5.82
N VAL A 176 6.25 14.27 5.59
CA VAL A 176 6.85 15.45 4.95
C VAL A 176 7.98 16.03 5.79
N GLU A 177 7.84 16.04 7.12
CA GLU A 177 8.89 16.49 8.03
C GLU A 177 10.14 15.62 7.96
N ILE A 178 10.00 14.30 7.99
CA ILE A 178 11.13 13.35 7.85
C ILE A 178 11.86 13.58 6.52
N LEU A 179 11.11 13.60 5.40
CA LEU A 179 11.67 13.73 4.06
C LEU A 179 12.45 15.04 3.89
N LYS A 180 11.91 16.16 4.36
CA LYS A 180 12.54 17.48 4.22
C LYS A 180 13.64 17.72 5.25
N LYS A 181 13.35 17.53 6.54
CA LYS A 181 14.22 17.98 7.63
C LYS A 181 15.36 16.99 7.90
N LYS A 182 15.10 15.68 7.84
CA LYS A 182 16.11 14.65 8.12
C LYS A 182 16.91 14.26 6.87
N TYR A 183 16.23 14.12 5.73
CA TYR A 183 16.85 13.62 4.50
C TYR A 183 17.10 14.68 3.42
N GLY A 184 16.66 15.93 3.63
CA GLY A 184 16.93 17.03 2.71
C GLY A 184 16.29 16.88 1.32
N LEU A 185 15.26 16.03 1.18
CA LEU A 185 14.60 15.82 -0.11
C LEU A 185 13.76 17.04 -0.51
N VAL A 186 13.78 17.34 -1.80
CA VAL A 186 13.09 18.51 -2.36
C VAL A 186 11.72 18.09 -2.90
N PRO A 187 10.62 18.80 -2.62
CA PRO A 187 9.35 18.54 -3.27
C PRO A 187 9.50 18.66 -4.80
N GLU A 188 8.95 17.70 -5.53
CA GLU A 188 8.84 17.82 -6.98
C GLU A 188 7.81 18.92 -7.29
N SER A 189 8.27 19.98 -7.96
CA SER A 189 7.40 21.05 -8.43
C SER A 189 6.37 20.47 -9.39
N SER A 190 5.10 20.71 -9.09
CA SER A 190 3.97 20.40 -9.96
C SER A 190 4.05 21.13 -11.30
#